data_AF-A0A1F5YG27-F1
#
_entry.id   AF-A0A1F5YG27-F1
#
_cell.length_a   1.000
_cell.length_b   1.000
_cell.length_c   1.000
_cell.angle_alpha   90.00
_cell.angle_beta   90.00
_cell.angle_gamma   90.00
#
_symmetry.space_group_name_H-M   'P 1'
#
loop_
_entity.id
_entity.type
_entity.pdbx_description
1 polymer ?
#
loop_
_entity_poly.entity_id
_entity_poly.type
_entity_poly.pdbx_seq_one_letter_code
_entity_poly.pdbx_strand_id
1 'polypeptide(L)'
;MILVKPVNALFRSLFGWTDILDFITLGPFIALIIYVLLKIPHITFAGVFSYILLVFNSLLIATSFHILVISLAVITTEIDHAIMIYRDVIGMGKIPIDIYTEPVRSLITFVIPVGIMMSFPVKALLGLLSFSTVFSTFFASLILLFLSINFWKYALRKYTSASS
;
A
#
# COMPACT_ATOMS: atom_id res chain seq x y z
N MET A 1 -24.24 -6.14 -9.92
CA MET A 1 -24.07 -5.35 -11.17
C MET A 1 -22.96 -4.30 -11.05
N ILE A 2 -21.69 -4.71 -11.26
CA ILE A 2 -20.55 -3.77 -11.29
C ILE A 2 -20.23 -3.34 -12.72
N LEU A 3 -20.38 -4.25 -13.70
CA LEU A 3 -20.06 -4.03 -15.12
C LEU A 3 -21.12 -3.27 -15.94
N VAL A 4 -22.33 -3.09 -15.40
CA VAL A 4 -23.46 -2.45 -16.12
C VAL A 4 -23.45 -0.93 -15.98
N LYS A 5 -22.70 -0.38 -15.01
CA LYS A 5 -22.58 1.07 -14.82
C LYS A 5 -21.43 1.60 -15.68
N PRO A 6 -21.50 2.83 -16.21
CA PRO A 6 -20.46 3.45 -17.04
C PRO A 6 -19.26 3.92 -16.18
N VAL A 7 -18.88 3.13 -15.18
CA VAL A 7 -17.79 3.43 -14.25
C VAL A 7 -16.80 2.29 -14.34
N ASN A 8 -15.51 2.64 -14.45
CA ASN A 8 -14.44 1.66 -14.49
C ASN A 8 -14.54 0.72 -13.27
N ALA A 9 -14.58 -0.60 -13.52
CA ALA A 9 -14.78 -1.61 -12.48
C ALA A 9 -13.66 -1.60 -11.43
N LEU A 10 -12.42 -1.32 -11.84
CA LEU A 10 -11.28 -1.20 -10.93
C LEU A 10 -11.44 0.02 -10.02
N PHE A 11 -11.77 1.18 -10.62
CA PHE A 11 -12.01 2.40 -9.86
C PHE A 11 -13.11 2.21 -8.81
N ARG A 12 -14.23 1.61 -9.21
CA ARG A 12 -15.34 1.34 -8.28
C ARG A 12 -14.96 0.35 -7.18
N SER A 13 -14.12 -0.64 -7.47
CA SER A 13 -13.67 -1.60 -6.47
C SER A 13 -12.70 -0.99 -5.46
N LEU A 14 -11.87 -0.04 -5.90
CA LEU A 14 -10.92 0.67 -5.03
C LEU A 14 -11.58 1.76 -4.17
N PHE A 15 -12.52 2.52 -4.73
CA PHE A 15 -13.11 3.71 -4.08
C PHE A 15 -14.57 3.51 -3.64
N GLY A 16 -15.15 2.32 -3.83
CA GLY A 16 -16.57 2.08 -3.57
C GLY A 16 -16.98 2.09 -2.09
N TRP A 17 -16.00 2.01 -1.18
CA TRP A 17 -16.20 1.89 0.27
C TRP A 17 -15.27 2.83 1.05
N THR A 18 -14.99 4.02 0.53
CA THR A 18 -14.24 5.04 1.26
C THR A 18 -15.06 5.54 2.44
N ASP A 19 -14.54 5.41 3.66
CA ASP A 19 -15.17 5.95 4.85
C ASP A 19 -14.86 7.44 5.00
N ILE A 20 -15.90 8.27 5.09
CA ILE A 20 -15.74 9.72 5.24
C ILE A 20 -15.22 10.06 6.64
N LEU A 21 -15.48 9.23 7.64
CA LEU A 21 -14.99 9.45 9.01
C LEU A 21 -13.46 9.41 9.08
N ASP A 22 -12.80 8.71 8.15
CA ASP A 22 -11.33 8.69 8.07
C ASP A 22 -10.75 10.10 7.84
N PHE A 23 -11.49 11.01 7.18
CA PHE A 23 -11.04 12.40 7.03
C PHE A 23 -10.98 13.14 8.37
N ILE A 24 -11.87 12.81 9.30
CA ILE A 24 -11.87 13.40 10.65
C ILE A 24 -10.67 12.87 11.43
N THR A 25 -10.37 11.58 11.32
CA THR A 25 -9.23 10.96 12.03
C THR A 25 -7.88 11.44 11.50
N LEU A 26 -7.78 11.89 10.25
CA LEU A 26 -6.57 12.49 9.69
C LEU A 26 -6.08 13.72 10.47
N GLY A 27 -6.99 14.55 10.99
CA GLY A 27 -6.63 15.77 11.73
C GLY A 27 -5.69 15.49 12.93
N PRO A 28 -6.12 14.66 13.91
CA PRO A 28 -5.27 14.22 15.00
C PRO A 28 -3.96 13.57 14.56
N PHE A 29 -3.96 12.75 13.50
CA PHE A 29 -2.73 12.12 12.99
C PHE A 29 -1.74 13.15 12.45
N ILE A 30 -2.21 14.14 11.67
CA ILE A 30 -1.38 15.22 11.15
C ILE A 30 -0.80 16.05 12.31
N ALA A 31 -1.63 16.40 13.30
CA ALA A 31 -1.18 17.14 14.48
C ALA A 31 -0.08 16.37 15.25
N LEU A 32 -0.26 15.05 15.42
CA LEU A 32 0.73 14.18 16.06
C LEU A 32 2.02 14.11 15.25
N ILE A 33 1.94 13.98 13.92
CA ILE A 33 3.13 13.97 13.03
C ILE A 33 3.89 15.29 13.17
N ILE A 34 3.21 16.43 13.10
CA ILE A 34 3.84 17.76 13.27
C ILE A 34 4.50 17.85 14.65
N TYR A 35 3.80 17.43 15.71
CA TYR A 35 4.35 17.44 17.06
C TYR A 35 5.65 16.61 17.17
N VAL A 36 5.67 15.40 16.61
CA VAL A 36 6.85 14.52 16.61
C VAL A 36 7.98 15.12 15.78
N LEU A 37 7.68 15.69 14.60
CA LEU A 37 8.67 16.34 13.73
C LEU A 37 9.39 17.49 14.46
N LEU A 38 8.67 18.28 15.26
CA LEU A 38 9.25 19.37 16.04
C LEU A 38 10.17 18.89 17.17
N LYS A 39 10.09 17.62 17.56
CA LYS A 39 10.92 17.01 18.61
C LYS A 39 12.16 16.30 18.08
N ILE A 40 12.20 15.97 16.79
CA ILE A 40 13.34 15.31 16.16
C ILE A 40 14.39 16.37 15.82
N PRO A 41 15.58 16.34 16.45
CA PRO A 41 16.65 17.26 16.09
C PRO A 41 17.19 16.91 14.68
N HIS A 42 17.62 17.93 13.94
CA HIS A 42 18.34 17.79 12.67
C HIS A 42 17.56 17.16 11.50
N ILE A 43 16.27 17.50 11.32
CA ILE A 43 15.56 17.19 10.07
C ILE A 43 16.12 18.04 8.93
N THR A 44 16.54 17.38 7.85
CA THR A 44 17.02 18.05 6.63
C THR A 44 15.91 18.23 5.61
N PHE A 45 16.00 19.27 4.77
CA PHE A 45 15.06 19.48 3.67
C PHE A 45 15.02 18.29 2.70
N ALA A 46 16.18 17.68 2.43
CA ALA A 46 16.28 16.47 1.62
C ALA A 46 15.53 15.29 2.24
N GLY A 47 15.63 15.09 3.57
CA GLY A 47 14.89 14.05 4.29
C GLY A 47 13.37 14.23 4.20
N VAL A 48 12.87 15.46 4.35
CA VAL A 48 11.43 15.76 4.19
C VAL A 48 10.97 15.51 2.75
N PHE A 49 11.77 15.91 1.77
CA PHE A 49 11.46 15.68 0.36
C PHE A 49 11.41 14.18 0.03
N SER A 50 12.40 13.40 0.47
CA SER A 50 12.41 11.94 0.32
C SER A 50 11.27 11.26 1.06
N TYR A 51 10.90 11.74 2.25
CA TYR A 51 9.73 11.27 3.00
C TYR A 51 8.45 11.41 2.17
N ILE A 52 8.19 12.61 1.63
CA ILE A 52 6.99 12.88 0.82
C ILE A 52 6.97 11.97 -0.42
N LEU A 53 8.10 11.86 -1.13
CA LEU A 53 8.21 10.96 -2.28
C LEU A 53 7.92 9.50 -1.91
N LEU A 54 8.46 9.02 -0.80
CA LEU A 54 8.22 7.65 -0.36
C LEU A 54 6.81 7.42 0.17
N VAL A 55 6.12 8.44 0.68
CA VAL A 55 4.67 8.34 0.98
C VAL A 55 3.89 8.10 -0.32
N PHE A 56 4.18 8.84 -1.39
CA PHE A 56 3.56 8.56 -2.70
C PHE A 56 3.91 7.16 -3.22
N ASN A 57 5.16 6.73 -3.07
CA ASN A 57 5.58 5.38 -3.43
C ASN A 57 4.80 4.31 -2.63
N SER A 58 4.60 4.56 -1.33
CA SER A 58 3.86 3.66 -0.43
C SER A 58 2.39 3.54 -0.83
N LEU A 59 1.76 4.65 -1.24
CA LEU A 59 0.40 4.63 -1.79
C LEU A 59 0.32 3.83 -3.09
N LEU A 60 1.35 3.91 -3.96
CA LEU A 60 1.42 3.14 -5.19
C LEU A 60 1.53 1.64 -4.92
N ILE A 61 2.39 1.24 -3.98
CA ILE A 61 2.53 -0.15 -3.54
C ILE A 61 1.23 -0.64 -2.91
N ALA A 62 0.64 0.12 -1.99
CA ALA A 62 -0.63 -0.21 -1.34
C ALA A 62 -1.74 -0.46 -2.37
N THR A 63 -1.87 0.44 -3.34
CA THR A 63 -2.84 0.33 -4.44
C THR A 63 -2.57 -0.92 -5.25
N SER A 64 -1.32 -1.16 -5.64
CA SER A 64 -0.95 -2.33 -6.45
C SER A 64 -1.25 -3.65 -5.75
N PHE A 65 -0.94 -3.74 -4.46
CA PHE A 65 -1.23 -4.94 -3.67
C PHE A 65 -2.74 -5.13 -3.47
N HIS A 66 -3.49 -4.05 -3.19
CA HIS A 66 -4.94 -4.11 -3.08
C HIS A 66 -5.58 -4.61 -4.39
N ILE A 67 -5.09 -4.17 -5.55
CA ILE A 67 -5.53 -4.69 -6.85
C ILE A 67 -5.29 -6.20 -6.97
N LEU A 68 -4.14 -6.71 -6.52
CA LEU A 68 -3.86 -8.16 -6.52
C LEU A 68 -4.85 -8.92 -5.64
N VAL A 69 -5.13 -8.41 -4.44
CA VAL A 69 -6.09 -9.01 -3.50
C VAL A 69 -7.49 -9.05 -4.10
N ILE A 70 -7.97 -7.95 -4.68
CA ILE A 70 -9.29 -7.90 -5.35
C ILE A 70 -9.31 -8.87 -6.53
N SER A 71 -8.23 -8.96 -7.30
CA SER A 71 -8.14 -9.87 -8.44
C SER A 71 -8.20 -11.34 -7.99
N LEU A 72 -7.53 -11.68 -6.89
CA LEU A 72 -7.59 -13.02 -6.30
C LEU A 72 -8.99 -13.33 -5.77
N ALA A 73 -9.62 -12.39 -5.08
CA ALA A 73 -11.00 -12.49 -4.61
C ALA A 73 -11.99 -12.75 -5.76
N VAL A 74 -11.81 -12.08 -6.91
CA VAL A 74 -12.63 -12.30 -8.11
C VAL A 74 -12.47 -13.72 -8.65
N ILE A 75 -11.24 -14.25 -8.68
CA ILE A 75 -10.96 -15.60 -9.22
C ILE A 75 -11.43 -16.70 -8.26
N THR A 76 -11.21 -16.50 -6.96
CA THR A 76 -11.53 -17.49 -5.91
C THR A 76 -12.97 -17.42 -5.44
N THR A 77 -13.70 -16.36 -5.80
CA THR A 77 -15.03 -16.01 -5.28
C THR A 77 -15.09 -15.75 -3.77
N GLU A 78 -13.93 -15.65 -3.10
CA GLU A 78 -13.78 -15.45 -1.66
C GLU A 78 -13.34 -14.02 -1.34
N ILE A 79 -14.29 -13.07 -1.43
CA ILE A 79 -13.97 -11.64 -1.27
C ILE A 79 -13.60 -11.29 0.17
N ASP A 80 -14.41 -11.72 1.13
CA ASP A 80 -14.24 -11.29 2.52
C ASP A 80 -12.96 -11.84 3.14
N HIS A 81 -12.66 -13.12 2.91
CA HIS A 81 -11.44 -13.76 3.42
C HIS A 81 -10.17 -13.13 2.84
N ALA A 82 -10.14 -12.84 1.53
CA ALA A 82 -8.99 -12.19 0.91
C ALA A 82 -8.75 -10.78 1.48
N ILE A 83 -9.82 -10.01 1.71
CA ILE A 83 -9.72 -8.67 2.30
C ILE A 83 -9.30 -8.74 3.77
N MET A 84 -9.79 -9.70 4.55
CA MET A 84 -9.38 -9.88 5.95
C MET A 84 -7.89 -10.21 6.06
N ILE A 85 -7.40 -11.16 5.27
CA ILE A 85 -5.96 -11.50 5.22
C ILE A 85 -5.13 -10.27 4.84
N TYR A 86 -5.57 -9.50 3.84
CA TYR A 86 -4.90 -8.25 3.47
C TYR A 86 -4.83 -7.26 4.64
N ARG A 87 -5.93 -7.07 5.37
CA ARG A 87 -5.98 -6.17 6.53
C ARG A 87 -5.04 -6.62 7.65
N ASP A 88 -5.00 -7.92 7.95
CA ASP A 88 -4.12 -8.49 8.98
C ASP A 88 -2.64 -8.27 8.63
N VAL A 89 -2.30 -8.54 7.37
CA VAL A 89 -0.94 -8.35 6.86
C VAL A 89 -0.51 -6.88 6.89
N ILE A 90 -1.36 -5.96 6.42
CA ILE A 90 -1.06 -4.51 6.53
C ILE A 90 -0.95 -4.08 8.00
N GLY A 91 -1.72 -4.71 8.89
CA GLY A 91 -1.64 -4.51 10.34
C GLY A 91 -0.25 -4.77 10.92
N MET A 92 0.54 -5.67 10.32
CA MET A 92 1.93 -5.92 10.73
C MET A 92 2.83 -4.68 10.58
N GLY A 93 2.47 -3.78 9.66
CA GLY A 93 3.19 -2.54 9.42
C GLY A 93 3.09 -1.49 10.54
N LYS A 94 2.24 -1.72 11.55
CA LYS A 94 2.19 -0.90 12.77
C LYS A 94 3.44 -1.05 13.62
N ILE A 95 4.16 -2.16 13.46
CA ILE A 95 5.40 -2.46 14.16
C ILE A 95 6.56 -2.20 13.17
N PRO A 96 7.59 -1.42 13.57
CA PRO A 96 8.78 -1.22 12.75
C PRO A 96 9.37 -2.53 12.22
N ILE A 97 9.76 -2.53 10.94
CA ILE A 97 10.28 -3.73 10.26
C ILE A 97 11.51 -4.33 10.95
N ASP A 98 12.28 -3.50 11.65
CA ASP A 98 13.53 -3.88 12.32
C ASP A 98 13.30 -4.79 13.54
N ILE A 99 12.06 -4.89 14.03
CA ILE A 99 11.69 -5.77 15.15
C ILE A 99 11.50 -7.22 14.69
N TYR A 100 11.17 -7.44 13.41
CA TYR A 100 10.94 -8.78 12.89
C TYR A 100 12.27 -9.49 12.60
N THR A 101 12.34 -10.78 12.92
CA THR A 101 13.45 -11.66 12.56
C THR A 101 13.18 -12.36 11.23
N GLU A 102 14.23 -12.90 10.61
CA GLU A 102 14.05 -13.77 9.44
C GLU A 102 13.36 -15.08 9.82
N PRO A 103 12.54 -15.67 8.93
CA PRO A 103 12.25 -15.25 7.55
C PRO A 103 11.08 -14.25 7.41
N VAL A 104 10.44 -13.88 8.53
CA VAL A 104 9.24 -13.03 8.50
C VAL A 104 9.56 -11.64 7.95
N ARG A 105 10.68 -11.06 8.37
CA ARG A 105 11.14 -9.76 7.90
C ARG A 105 11.26 -9.69 6.38
N SER A 106 11.91 -10.67 5.74
CA SER A 106 12.02 -10.72 4.28
C SER A 106 10.66 -10.92 3.59
N LEU A 107 9.77 -11.77 4.13
CA LEU A 107 8.42 -11.97 3.60
C LEU A 107 7.62 -10.66 3.54
N ILE A 108 7.54 -9.93 4.66
CA ILE A 108 6.76 -8.70 4.73
C ILE A 108 7.45 -7.50 4.06
N THR A 109 8.74 -7.60 3.74
CA THR A 109 9.48 -6.56 3.01
C THR A 109 9.43 -6.76 1.49
N PHE A 110 9.55 -7.99 1.00
CA PHE A 110 9.74 -8.26 -0.42
C PHE A 110 8.52 -8.90 -1.09
N VAL A 111 7.70 -9.67 -0.36
CA VAL A 111 6.52 -10.34 -0.94
C VAL A 111 5.27 -9.47 -0.83
N ILE A 112 5.06 -8.83 0.33
CA ILE A 112 3.87 -7.99 0.61
C ILE A 112 4.18 -6.48 0.68
N PRO A 113 5.40 -6.09 0.33
CA PRO A 113 6.11 -4.84 0.70
C PRO A 113 5.57 -3.93 1.83
N VAL A 114 5.01 -4.48 2.91
CA VAL A 114 4.52 -3.69 4.07
C VAL A 114 5.65 -2.92 4.75
N GLY A 115 6.82 -3.55 4.89
CA GLY A 115 8.00 -2.91 5.47
C GLY A 115 8.45 -1.67 4.68
N ILE A 116 8.38 -1.74 3.34
CA ILE A 116 8.67 -0.60 2.47
C ILE A 116 7.64 0.50 2.67
N MET A 117 6.35 0.14 2.65
CA MET A 117 5.25 1.10 2.77
C MET A 117 5.27 1.88 4.08
N MET A 118 5.53 1.21 5.20
CA MET A 118 5.35 1.82 6.53
C MET A 118 6.65 2.35 7.13
N SER A 119 7.80 1.68 6.90
CA SER A 119 9.05 2.03 7.57
C SER A 119 9.95 2.95 6.73
N PHE A 120 9.96 2.81 5.40
CA PHE A 120 10.95 3.51 4.57
C PHE A 120 10.75 5.04 4.51
N PRO A 121 9.52 5.60 4.45
CA PRO A 121 9.35 7.04 4.52
C PRO A 121 10.02 7.64 5.75
N VAL A 122 9.77 7.06 6.93
CA VAL A 122 10.36 7.50 8.20
C VAL A 122 11.88 7.33 8.21
N LYS A 123 12.40 6.21 7.69
CA LYS A 123 13.85 6.00 7.59
C LYS A 123 14.52 7.03 6.66
N ALA A 124 13.88 7.43 5.56
CA ALA A 124 14.41 8.50 4.70
C ALA A 124 14.38 9.86 5.40
N LEU A 125 13.31 10.17 6.14
CA LEU A 125 13.22 11.39 6.93
C LEU A 125 14.37 11.52 7.93
N LEU A 126 14.73 10.39 8.56
CA LEU A 126 15.82 10.30 9.53
C LEU A 126 17.21 10.17 8.89
N GLY A 127 17.33 10.22 7.56
CA GLY A 127 18.61 10.09 6.86
C GLY A 127 19.22 8.68 6.91
N LEU A 128 18.41 7.66 7.20
CA LEU A 128 18.84 6.26 7.35
C LEU A 128 18.76 5.45 6.05
N LEU A 129 18.25 6.03 4.96
CA LEU A 129 18.17 5.38 3.65
C LEU A 129 19.16 5.98 2.66
N SER A 130 19.81 5.10 1.91
CA SER A 130 20.62 5.50 0.77
C SER A 130 19.75 5.90 -0.42
N PHE A 131 20.25 6.81 -1.27
CA PHE A 131 19.58 7.18 -2.52
C PHE A 131 19.32 5.97 -3.44
N SER A 132 20.24 5.00 -3.46
CA SER A 132 20.09 3.76 -4.23
C SER A 132 18.87 2.97 -3.76
N THR A 133 18.70 2.82 -2.43
CA THR A 133 17.54 2.13 -1.85
C THR A 133 16.23 2.81 -2.23
N VAL A 134 16.17 4.15 -2.13
CA VAL A 134 14.96 4.92 -2.52
C VAL A 134 14.62 4.66 -3.98
N PHE A 135 15.59 4.73 -4.89
CA PHE A 135 15.34 4.49 -6.31
C PHE A 135 14.86 3.05 -6.59
N SER A 136 15.45 2.06 -5.91
CA SER A 136 15.03 0.66 -6.03
C SER A 136 13.58 0.44 -5.60
N THR A 137 13.07 1.14 -4.58
CA THR A 137 11.65 0.99 -4.18
C THR A 137 10.68 1.57 -5.20
N PHE A 138 11.05 2.68 -5.85
CA PHE A 138 10.27 3.21 -6.97
C PHE A 138 10.22 2.23 -8.13
N PHE A 139 11.36 1.66 -8.53
CA PHE A 139 11.40 0.65 -9.56
C PHE A 139 10.54 -0.57 -9.23
N ALA A 140 10.66 -1.10 -8.00
CA ALA A 140 9.85 -2.22 -7.52
C ALA A 140 8.35 -1.92 -7.52
N SER A 141 7.95 -0.71 -7.11
CA SER A 141 6.54 -0.29 -7.09
C SER A 141 5.92 -0.22 -8.49
N LEU A 142 6.69 0.21 -9.50
CA LEU A 142 6.21 0.28 -10.89
C LEU A 142 6.04 -1.12 -11.48
N ILE A 143 6.97 -2.03 -11.19
CA ILE A 143 6.84 -3.44 -11.57
C ILE A 143 5.60 -4.05 -10.90
N LEU A 144 5.42 -3.83 -9.60
CA LEU A 144 4.27 -4.36 -8.87
C LEU A 144 2.95 -3.82 -9.41
N LEU A 145 2.88 -2.53 -9.75
CA LEU A 145 1.72 -1.92 -10.38
C LEU A 145 1.44 -2.51 -11.77
N PHE A 146 2.48 -2.69 -12.58
CA PHE A 146 2.33 -3.31 -13.88
C PHE A 146 1.78 -4.74 -13.74
N LEU A 147 2.35 -5.54 -12.85
CA LEU A 147 1.88 -6.91 -12.59
C LEU A 147 0.45 -6.93 -12.07
N SER A 148 0.10 -6.03 -11.15
CA SER A 148 -1.25 -5.99 -10.56
C SER A 148 -2.33 -5.64 -11.58
N ILE A 149 -2.06 -4.66 -12.46
CA ILE A 149 -3.00 -4.27 -13.53
C ILE A 149 -3.17 -5.42 -14.53
N ASN A 150 -2.10 -6.12 -14.90
CA ASN A 150 -2.20 -7.27 -15.79
C ASN A 150 -2.96 -8.43 -15.16
N PHE A 151 -2.73 -8.68 -13.86
CA PHE A 151 -3.45 -9.70 -13.12
C PHE A 151 -4.93 -9.38 -12.96
N TRP A 152 -5.29 -8.11 -12.75
CA TRP A 152 -6.67 -7.65 -12.77
C TRP A 152 -7.37 -7.92 -14.10
N LYS A 153 -6.72 -7.61 -15.23
CA LYS A 153 -7.25 -7.92 -16.56
C LYS A 153 -7.46 -9.43 -16.75
N TYR A 154 -6.56 -10.26 -16.22
CA TYR A 154 -6.72 -11.71 -16.23
C TYR A 154 -7.91 -12.17 -15.37
N ALA A 155 -8.05 -11.64 -14.15
CA ALA A 155 -9.14 -11.96 -13.24
C ALA A 155 -10.52 -11.63 -13.83
N LEU A 156 -10.64 -10.49 -14.52
CA LEU A 156 -11.88 -10.11 -15.20
C LEU A 156 -12.31 -11.11 -16.28
N ARG A 157 -11.38 -11.79 -16.95
CA ARG A 157 -11.71 -12.84 -17.94
C ARG A 157 -12.23 -14.12 -17.28
N LYS A 158 -11.91 -14.34 -16.01
CA LYS A 158 -12.36 -15.49 -15.21
C LYS A 158 -13.66 -15.22 -14.46
N TYR A 159 -14.18 -13.99 -14.51
CA TYR A 159 -15.46 -13.64 -13.91
C TYR A 159 -16.60 -14.29 -14.71
N THR A 160 -16.99 -15.50 -14.30
CA THR A 160 -17.97 -16.36 -14.99
C THR A 160 -19.43 -16.05 -14.63
N SER A 161 -19.70 -15.16 -13.67
CA SER A 161 -21.05 -15.00 -13.09
C SER A 161 -21.97 -13.99 -13.82
N ALA A 162 -21.74 -13.69 -15.10
CA ALA A 162 -22.58 -12.78 -15.89
C ALA A 162 -23.09 -13.40 -17.20
N SER A 163 -23.15 -14.74 -17.28
CA SER A 163 -23.85 -15.46 -18.34
C SER A 163 -24.84 -16.45 -17.71
N SER A 164 -25.97 -15.93 -17.25
CA SER A 164 -27.32 -16.53 -17.22
C SER A 164 -28.28 -15.55 -16.56
#